data_AF-A0A508AVW6-F1
#
_entry.id   AF-A0A508AVW6-F1
#
_cell.length_a   1.000
_cell.length_b   1.000
_cell.length_c   1.000
_cell.angle_alpha   90.00
_cell.angle_beta   90.00
_cell.angle_gamma   90.00
#
_symmetry.space_group_name_H-M   'P 1'
#
loop_
_entity.id
_entity.type
_entity.pdbx_description
1 polymer ?
#
loop_
_entity_poly.entity_id
_entity_poly.type
_entity_poly.pdbx_seq_one_letter_code
_entity_poly.pdbx_strand_id
1 'polypeptide(L)'
;MSRAPYTEDEIETVRINYADWPTFLIAHLVGRSVASVHSLAHKLGLHKGPGYHRNPHAHLWASWTHPNTVASRFKPNQVPHNKGVRHPPGWAPGRMAETQFKKGHRGGRAREVYQPIGATRFCRDGYLQRKINDDRPFQQRWRAVHVLMWEEHRGPVPPGHQVGFLNGDKSDLRIENLELVSKAERMRRNSIQNLPAPLKRVIRQRAGLVRSINHRRRKAKP
;
A
#
# COMPACT_ATOMS: atom_id res chain seq x y z
N MET A 1 9.56 -19.83 49.43
CA MET A 1 8.53 -19.06 50.15
C MET A 1 7.40 -20.01 50.50
N SER A 2 7.12 -20.26 51.78
CA SER A 2 6.02 -21.15 52.17
C SER A 2 4.67 -20.52 51.78
N ARG A 3 3.71 -21.34 51.40
CA ARG A 3 2.33 -20.93 51.10
C ARG A 3 1.56 -20.70 52.40
N ALA A 4 1.99 -19.71 53.19
CA ALA A 4 1.21 -19.31 54.36
C ALA A 4 -0.08 -18.58 53.89
N PRO A 5 -1.25 -18.85 54.51
CA PRO A 5 -2.45 -18.06 54.26
C PRO A 5 -2.21 -16.59 54.61
N TYR A 6 -2.99 -15.68 54.03
CA TYR A 6 -2.97 -14.28 54.45
C TYR A 6 -3.61 -14.14 55.83
N THR A 7 -3.03 -13.35 56.72
CA THR A 7 -3.68 -12.96 57.97
C THR A 7 -4.74 -11.87 57.72
N GLU A 8 -5.65 -11.66 58.66
CA GLU A 8 -6.69 -10.63 58.52
C GLU A 8 -6.07 -9.23 58.36
N ASP A 9 -5.05 -8.90 59.15
CA ASP A 9 -4.32 -7.63 59.08
C ASP A 9 -3.66 -7.42 57.71
N GLU A 10 -3.09 -8.48 57.13
CA GLU A 10 -2.48 -8.43 55.79
C GLU A 10 -3.56 -8.18 54.71
N ILE A 11 -4.74 -8.78 54.85
CA ILE A 11 -5.88 -8.59 53.94
C ILE A 11 -6.39 -7.15 54.04
N GLU A 12 -6.56 -6.63 55.25
CA GLU A 12 -7.01 -5.27 55.50
C GLU A 12 -6.01 -4.24 54.96
N THR A 13 -4.72 -4.48 55.17
CA THR A 13 -3.63 -3.67 54.61
C THR A 13 -3.72 -3.59 53.09
N VAL A 14 -4.00 -4.70 52.42
CA VAL A 14 -4.21 -4.72 50.96
C VAL A 14 -5.48 -3.96 50.59
N ARG A 15 -6.61 -4.17 51.29
CA ARG A 15 -7.88 -3.48 51.01
C ARG A 15 -7.76 -1.96 51.06
N ILE A 16 -7.12 -1.43 52.10
CA ILE A 16 -6.97 0.02 52.31
C ILE A 16 -6.06 0.63 51.24
N ASN A 17 -4.91 0.01 50.98
CA ASN A 17 -3.85 0.66 50.20
C ASN A 17 -3.91 0.35 48.70
N TYR A 18 -4.63 -0.71 48.27
CA TYR A 18 -4.56 -1.17 46.88
C TYR A 18 -5.04 -0.13 45.86
N ALA A 19 -6.01 0.72 46.21
CA ALA A 19 -6.56 1.71 45.29
C ALA A 19 -5.51 2.73 44.81
N ASP A 20 -4.69 3.25 45.73
CA ASP A 20 -3.82 4.40 45.47
C ASP A 20 -2.33 4.06 45.40
N TRP A 21 -1.91 2.97 46.07
CA TRP A 21 -0.49 2.64 46.19
C TRP A 21 -0.03 1.64 45.13
N PRO A 22 1.23 1.75 44.64
CA PRO A 22 1.89 0.71 43.87
C PRO A 22 1.90 -0.63 44.60
N THR A 23 1.55 -1.70 43.88
CA THR A 23 1.45 -3.06 44.45
C THR A 23 2.77 -3.54 45.06
N PHE A 24 3.92 -3.09 44.56
CA PHE A 24 5.23 -3.47 45.10
C PHE A 24 5.46 -2.95 46.53
N LEU A 25 4.94 -1.77 46.89
CA LEU A 25 5.03 -1.23 48.25
C LEU A 25 4.18 -2.03 49.22
N ILE A 26 2.96 -2.37 48.79
CA ILE A 26 2.04 -3.22 49.56
C ILE A 26 2.66 -4.60 49.79
N ALA A 27 3.25 -5.16 48.74
CA ALA A 27 3.96 -6.43 48.81
C ALA A 27 5.14 -6.40 49.79
N HIS A 28 5.90 -5.30 49.80
CA HIS A 28 7.00 -5.10 50.75
C HIS A 28 6.50 -4.99 52.19
N LEU A 29 5.43 -4.22 52.43
CA LEU A 29 4.83 -4.02 53.76
C LEU A 29 4.29 -5.32 54.36
N VAL A 30 3.65 -6.14 53.53
CA VAL A 30 3.02 -7.41 53.92
C VAL A 30 4.01 -8.59 53.85
N GLY A 31 5.25 -8.37 53.38
CA GLY A 31 6.25 -9.44 53.26
C GLY A 31 5.91 -10.53 52.24
N ARG A 32 5.10 -10.21 51.22
CA ARG A 32 4.64 -11.16 50.18
C ARG A 32 5.17 -10.77 48.80
N SER A 33 5.04 -11.68 47.84
CA SER A 33 5.39 -11.36 46.45
C SER A 33 4.30 -10.50 45.79
N VAL A 34 4.70 -9.64 44.85
CA VAL A 34 3.78 -8.76 44.09
C VAL A 34 2.68 -9.57 43.38
N ALA A 35 3.02 -10.72 42.82
CA ALA A 35 2.08 -11.63 42.17
C ALA A 35 1.04 -12.19 43.14
N SER A 36 1.44 -12.46 44.39
CA SER A 36 0.52 -12.92 45.44
C SER A 36 -0.48 -11.84 45.81
N VAL A 37 -0.03 -10.58 45.96
CA VAL A 37 -0.90 -9.44 46.26
C VAL A 37 -1.88 -9.16 45.11
N HIS A 38 -1.45 -9.22 43.85
CA HIS A 38 -2.35 -9.11 42.70
C HIS A 38 -3.40 -10.23 42.68
N SER A 39 -2.99 -11.45 43.00
CA SER A 39 -3.90 -12.60 43.07
C SER A 39 -4.94 -12.43 44.19
N LEU A 40 -4.53 -11.92 45.35
CA LEU A 40 -5.43 -11.61 46.46
C LEU A 40 -6.39 -10.46 46.08
N ALA A 41 -5.87 -9.37 45.52
CA ALA A 41 -6.68 -8.24 45.08
C ALA A 41 -7.73 -8.66 44.05
N HIS A 42 -7.38 -9.53 43.09
CA HIS A 42 -8.33 -10.10 42.13
C HIS A 42 -9.42 -10.93 42.84
N LYS A 43 -9.05 -11.76 43.82
CA LYS A 43 -10.03 -12.53 44.63
C LYS A 43 -10.97 -11.63 45.43
N LEU A 44 -10.45 -10.49 45.91
CA LEU A 44 -11.21 -9.50 46.68
C LEU A 44 -11.97 -8.50 45.78
N GLY A 45 -11.82 -8.57 44.45
CA GLY A 45 -12.45 -7.62 43.52
C GLY A 45 -11.92 -6.18 43.62
N LEU A 46 -10.68 -6.01 44.09
CA LEU A 46 -10.06 -4.69 44.26
C LEU A 46 -9.47 -4.17 42.94
N HIS A 47 -9.72 -2.90 42.65
CA HIS A 47 -9.22 -2.20 41.47
C HIS A 47 -8.35 -1.00 41.87
N LYS A 48 -7.47 -0.57 40.96
CA LYS A 48 -6.73 0.69 41.12
C LYS A 48 -7.71 1.86 40.93
N GLY A 49 -7.63 2.85 41.80
CA GLY A 49 -8.43 4.07 41.71
C GLY A 49 -7.98 4.98 40.58
N PRO A 50 -8.79 5.98 40.17
CA PRO A 50 -8.43 6.94 39.13
C PRO A 50 -7.14 7.74 39.45
N GLY A 51 -6.86 7.94 40.75
CA GLY A 51 -5.69 8.66 41.24
C GLY A 51 -4.38 7.86 41.19
N TYR A 52 -4.44 6.54 41.01
CA TYR A 52 -3.27 5.65 41.00
C TYR A 52 -2.19 6.10 40.01
N HIS A 53 -2.61 6.50 38.80
CA HIS A 53 -1.69 6.93 37.75
C HIS A 53 -1.02 8.28 38.02
N ARG A 54 -1.47 9.05 39.02
CA ARG A 54 -0.83 10.29 39.45
C ARG A 54 0.29 10.05 40.46
N ASN A 55 0.33 8.86 41.07
CA ASN A 55 1.38 8.52 42.02
C ASN A 55 2.72 8.41 41.28
N PRO A 56 3.75 9.21 41.61
CA PRO A 56 5.04 9.18 40.92
C PRO A 56 5.69 7.79 40.96
N HIS A 57 5.40 7.00 42.01
CA HIS A 57 5.95 5.65 42.17
C HIS A 57 5.24 4.61 41.30
N ALA A 58 4.03 4.88 40.78
CA ALA A 58 3.35 3.97 39.85
C ALA A 58 4.12 3.83 38.53
N HIS A 59 4.80 4.91 38.11
CA HIS A 59 5.62 4.93 36.90
C HIS A 59 6.94 4.18 37.05
N LEU A 60 7.44 3.90 38.26
CA LEU A 60 8.68 3.13 38.46
C LEU A 60 8.52 1.68 37.98
N TRP A 61 7.35 1.08 38.25
CA TRP A 61 7.06 -0.32 37.91
C TRP A 61 6.48 -0.48 36.48
N ALA A 62 5.77 0.54 35.98
CA ALA A 62 5.27 0.61 34.61
C ALA A 62 6.19 1.43 33.66
N SER A 63 7.44 1.65 34.07
CA SER A 63 8.37 2.52 33.34
C SER A 63 8.66 2.01 31.94
N TRP A 64 9.03 2.94 31.06
CA TRP A 64 9.57 2.62 29.74
C TRP A 64 10.94 1.89 29.82
N THR A 65 11.52 1.76 31.01
CA THR A 65 12.78 1.04 31.23
C THR A 65 12.59 -0.33 31.91
N HIS A 66 11.39 -0.65 32.39
CA HIS A 66 11.16 -1.90 33.11
C HIS A 66 11.33 -3.13 32.19
N PRO A 67 12.05 -4.19 32.59
CA PRO A 67 12.37 -5.34 31.74
C PRO A 67 11.15 -5.98 31.06
N ASN A 68 10.05 -6.17 31.82
CA ASN A 68 8.82 -6.75 31.26
C ASN A 68 8.18 -5.88 30.19
N THR A 69 8.21 -4.55 30.36
CA THR A 69 7.68 -3.59 29.38
C THR A 69 8.53 -3.57 28.11
N VAL A 70 9.86 -3.71 28.25
CA VAL A 70 10.77 -3.82 27.10
C VAL A 70 10.53 -5.12 26.34
N ALA A 71 10.34 -6.23 27.06
CA ALA A 71 10.10 -7.55 26.46
C ALA A 71 8.79 -7.64 25.67
N SER A 72 7.72 -6.97 26.12
CA SER A 72 6.40 -7.00 25.47
C SER A 72 6.21 -6.00 24.33
N ARG A 73 7.21 -5.17 24.02
CA ARG A 73 7.13 -4.20 22.91
C ARG A 73 7.15 -4.89 21.56
N PHE A 74 6.46 -4.27 20.61
CA PHE A 74 6.66 -4.57 19.20
C PHE A 74 8.11 -4.27 18.82
N LYS A 75 8.82 -5.29 18.36
CA LYS A 75 10.20 -5.14 17.92
C LYS A 75 10.23 -4.69 16.46
N PRO A 76 11.22 -3.88 16.05
CA PRO A 76 11.44 -3.60 14.64
C PRO A 76 11.49 -4.91 13.84
N ASN A 77 10.86 -4.91 12.66
CA ASN A 77 10.78 -6.06 11.76
C ASN A 77 10.03 -7.30 12.29
N GLN A 78 9.30 -7.18 13.40
CA GLN A 78 8.44 -8.26 13.86
C GLN A 78 7.29 -8.49 12.87
N VAL A 79 7.11 -9.73 12.43
CA VAL A 79 5.99 -10.12 11.58
C VAL A 79 4.71 -10.17 12.43
N PRO A 80 3.66 -9.39 12.09
CA PRO A 80 2.38 -9.49 12.76
C PRO A 80 1.76 -10.88 12.59
N HIS A 81 1.06 -11.37 13.61
CA HIS A 81 0.46 -12.71 13.60
C HIS A 81 -0.57 -12.91 12.46
N ASN A 82 -1.12 -11.82 11.93
CA ASN A 82 -2.13 -11.81 10.87
C ASN A 82 -1.53 -11.63 9.46
N LYS A 83 -0.20 -11.52 9.33
CA LYS A 83 0.44 -11.32 8.03
C LYS A 83 0.19 -12.51 7.12
N GLY A 84 -0.47 -12.27 5.98
CA GLY A 84 -0.75 -13.28 4.96
C GLY A 84 -1.99 -14.14 5.22
N VAL A 85 -2.67 -13.96 6.37
CA VAL A 85 -3.93 -14.63 6.64
C VAL A 85 -4.99 -14.07 5.70
N ARG A 86 -5.55 -14.93 4.84
CA ARG A 86 -6.71 -14.60 4.02
C ARG A 86 -7.97 -14.86 4.83
N HIS A 87 -8.76 -13.81 5.04
CA HIS A 87 -10.06 -13.96 5.65
C HIS A 87 -11.06 -14.55 4.64
N PRO A 88 -11.91 -15.52 5.03
CA PRO A 88 -12.91 -16.08 4.14
C PRO A 88 -13.93 -15.02 3.72
N PRO A 89 -14.62 -15.20 2.57
CA PRO A 89 -15.70 -14.31 2.15
C PRO A 89 -16.74 -14.16 3.28
N GLY A 90 -17.07 -12.92 3.66
CA GLY A 90 -18.01 -12.64 4.74
C GLY A 90 -17.40 -12.57 6.14
N TRP A 91 -16.09 -12.79 6.30
CA TRP A 91 -15.42 -12.55 7.58
C TRP A 91 -15.38 -11.06 7.90
N ALA A 92 -16.16 -10.67 8.90
CA ALA A 92 -16.27 -9.29 9.35
C ALA A 92 -16.67 -9.25 10.83
N PRO A 93 -15.73 -9.47 11.77
CA PRO A 93 -16.05 -9.43 13.19
C PRO A 93 -16.54 -8.04 13.62
N GLY A 94 -17.58 -8.01 14.46
CA GLY A 94 -18.17 -6.79 14.99
C GLY A 94 -18.69 -5.86 13.88
N ARG A 95 -18.37 -4.58 13.98
CA ARG A 95 -18.84 -3.53 13.05
C ARG A 95 -17.98 -3.40 11.78
N MET A 96 -17.00 -4.30 11.58
CA MET A 96 -16.10 -4.25 10.43
C MET A 96 -16.87 -4.28 9.10
N ALA A 97 -17.97 -5.04 9.03
CA ALA A 97 -18.80 -5.19 7.85
C ALA A 97 -19.35 -3.85 7.32
N GLU A 98 -19.62 -2.89 8.21
CA GLU A 98 -20.16 -1.57 7.87
C GLU A 98 -19.15 -0.74 7.06
N THR A 99 -17.85 -0.90 7.33
CA THR A 99 -16.78 -0.10 6.74
C THR A 99 -15.98 -0.81 5.66
N GLN A 100 -16.21 -2.11 5.43
CA GLN A 100 -15.49 -2.86 4.40
C GLN A 100 -15.83 -2.35 2.99
N PHE A 101 -14.79 -2.15 2.17
CA PHE A 101 -14.98 -1.79 0.77
C PHE A 101 -15.66 -2.93 0.00
N LYS A 102 -16.83 -2.64 -0.56
CA LYS A 102 -17.55 -3.57 -1.41
C LYS A 102 -16.82 -3.75 -2.74
N LYS A 103 -16.84 -4.96 -3.32
CA LYS A 103 -16.28 -5.22 -4.65
C LYS A 103 -16.93 -4.30 -5.67
N GLY A 104 -16.11 -3.59 -6.46
CA GLY A 104 -16.58 -2.65 -7.47
C GLY A 104 -16.97 -1.26 -6.95
N HIS A 105 -16.90 -1.03 -5.63
CA HIS A 105 -17.15 0.30 -5.07
C HIS A 105 -16.12 1.33 -5.59
N ARG A 106 -16.61 2.43 -6.17
CA ARG A 106 -15.81 3.55 -6.67
C ARG A 106 -16.04 4.77 -5.78
N GLY A 107 -15.18 4.96 -4.78
CA GLY A 107 -15.21 6.11 -3.87
C GLY A 107 -14.03 7.06 -4.06
N GLY A 108 -14.13 8.26 -3.47
CA GLY A 108 -13.07 9.28 -3.46
C GLY A 108 -12.54 9.62 -4.86
N ARG A 109 -11.21 9.74 -4.97
CA ARG A 109 -10.47 10.01 -6.21
C ARG A 109 -10.87 9.10 -7.38
N ALA A 110 -11.24 7.85 -7.11
CA ALA A 110 -11.61 6.90 -8.17
C ALA A 110 -12.93 7.26 -8.85
N ARG A 111 -13.85 7.96 -8.15
CA ARG A 111 -15.08 8.51 -8.72
C ARG A 111 -14.80 9.75 -9.55
N GLU A 112 -13.94 10.64 -9.05
CA GLU A 112 -13.56 11.89 -9.73
C GLU A 112 -12.85 11.65 -11.06
N VAL A 113 -11.93 10.68 -11.11
CA VAL A 113 -11.13 10.39 -12.32
C VAL A 113 -11.85 9.40 -13.26
N TYR A 114 -13.01 8.89 -12.88
CA TYR A 114 -13.74 7.94 -13.69
C TYR A 114 -14.23 8.57 -14.99
N GLN A 115 -13.96 7.89 -16.10
CA GLN A 115 -14.46 8.24 -17.43
C GLN A 115 -15.48 7.20 -17.88
N PRO A 116 -16.66 7.57 -18.42
CA PRO A 116 -17.65 6.60 -18.90
C PRO A 116 -17.13 5.80 -20.11
N ILE A 117 -17.74 4.64 -20.37
CA ILE A 117 -17.49 3.89 -21.61
C ILE A 117 -17.88 4.78 -22.80
N GLY A 118 -17.07 4.80 -23.84
CA GLY A 118 -17.20 5.72 -24.98
C GLY A 118 -16.40 7.02 -24.83
N ALA A 119 -15.96 7.39 -23.61
CA ALA A 119 -15.11 8.57 -23.42
C ALA A 119 -13.81 8.45 -24.25
N THR A 120 -13.35 9.59 -24.76
CA THR A 120 -12.12 9.69 -25.55
C THR A 120 -11.02 10.39 -24.77
N ARG A 121 -9.77 10.03 -25.04
CA ARG A 121 -8.60 10.70 -24.47
C ARG A 121 -7.40 10.59 -25.39
N PHE A 122 -6.48 11.53 -25.30
CA PHE A 122 -5.15 11.38 -25.90
C PHE A 122 -4.23 10.59 -24.99
N CYS A 123 -3.55 9.60 -25.55
CA CYS A 123 -2.45 8.91 -24.88
C CYS A 123 -1.22 9.83 -24.81
N ARG A 124 -0.27 9.54 -23.92
CA ARG A 124 1.06 10.18 -23.88
C ARG A 124 1.76 10.17 -25.24
N ASP A 125 1.54 9.13 -26.04
CA ASP A 125 2.13 8.97 -27.38
C ASP A 125 1.38 9.76 -28.47
N GLY A 126 0.31 10.50 -28.13
CA GLY A 126 -0.46 11.34 -29.04
C GLY A 126 -1.59 10.63 -29.79
N TYR A 127 -1.85 9.35 -29.53
CA TYR A 127 -2.97 8.63 -30.14
C TYR A 127 -4.29 8.91 -29.41
N LEU A 128 -5.36 9.16 -30.17
CA LEU A 128 -6.72 9.18 -29.63
C LEU A 128 -7.15 7.76 -29.25
N GLN A 129 -7.59 7.58 -28.00
CA GLN A 129 -8.11 6.34 -27.47
C GLN A 129 -9.57 6.51 -27.06
N ARG A 130 -10.37 5.48 -27.28
CA ARG A 130 -11.75 5.36 -26.80
C ARG A 130 -11.82 4.29 -25.73
N LYS A 131 -12.54 4.57 -24.65
CA LYS A 131 -12.80 3.59 -23.61
C LYS A 131 -13.85 2.58 -24.08
N ILE A 132 -13.50 1.30 -24.12
CA ILE A 132 -14.36 0.22 -24.65
C ILE A 132 -15.02 -0.63 -23.56
N ASN A 133 -14.40 -0.76 -22.38
CA ASN A 133 -14.97 -1.53 -21.28
C ASN A 133 -14.45 -1.05 -19.92
N ASP A 134 -15.00 -1.65 -18.86
CA ASP A 134 -14.66 -1.37 -17.47
C ASP A 134 -13.99 -2.55 -16.76
N ASP A 135 -13.69 -3.60 -17.49
CA ASP A 135 -13.16 -4.84 -16.94
C ASP A 135 -11.64 -4.78 -16.70
N ARG A 136 -11.10 -5.83 -16.09
CA ARG A 136 -9.65 -6.01 -15.95
C ARG A 136 -9.16 -6.90 -17.09
N PRO A 137 -7.91 -6.73 -17.55
CA PRO A 137 -6.90 -5.78 -17.08
C PRO A 137 -7.12 -4.34 -17.59
N PHE A 138 -6.70 -3.34 -16.79
CA PHE A 138 -6.94 -1.91 -17.08
C PHE A 138 -6.45 -1.43 -18.44
N GLN A 139 -5.39 -2.05 -18.97
CA GLN A 139 -4.82 -1.76 -20.29
C GLN A 139 -5.75 -2.10 -21.47
N GLN A 140 -6.70 -3.02 -21.27
CA GLN A 140 -7.67 -3.39 -22.31
C GLN A 140 -8.88 -2.45 -22.34
N ARG A 141 -9.05 -1.60 -21.33
CA ARG A 141 -10.19 -0.66 -21.27
C ARG A 141 -10.13 0.41 -22.35
N TRP A 142 -8.94 0.75 -22.83
CA TRP A 142 -8.73 1.82 -23.79
C TRP A 142 -8.12 1.27 -25.07
N ARG A 143 -8.84 1.41 -26.18
CA ARG A 143 -8.36 1.06 -27.51
C ARG A 143 -8.15 2.30 -28.36
N ALA A 144 -7.15 2.27 -29.23
CA ALA A 144 -6.86 3.38 -30.12
C ALA A 144 -7.92 3.50 -31.22
N VAL A 145 -8.42 4.72 -31.47
CA VAL A 145 -9.55 4.96 -32.37
C VAL A 145 -9.24 4.55 -33.82
N HIS A 146 -8.01 4.80 -34.28
CA HIS A 146 -7.57 4.37 -35.61
C HIS A 146 -7.63 2.84 -35.82
N VAL A 147 -7.37 2.05 -34.78
CA VAL A 147 -7.52 0.59 -34.85
C VAL A 147 -8.99 0.21 -34.92
N LEU A 148 -9.85 0.86 -34.12
CA LEU A 148 -11.28 0.58 -34.12
C LEU A 148 -11.93 0.90 -35.47
N MET A 149 -11.59 2.04 -36.09
CA MET A 149 -12.09 2.39 -37.42
C MET A 149 -11.56 1.47 -38.51
N TRP A 150 -10.30 1.03 -38.42
CA TRP A 150 -9.76 0.02 -39.33
C TRP A 150 -10.55 -1.29 -39.22
N GLU A 151 -10.75 -1.78 -37.99
CA GLU A 151 -11.50 -3.01 -37.73
C GLU A 151 -12.95 -2.94 -38.27
N GLU A 152 -13.57 -1.76 -38.19
CA GLU A 152 -14.92 -1.49 -38.70
C GLU A 152 -15.01 -1.52 -40.23
N HIS A 153 -14.02 -0.97 -40.95
CA HIS A 153 -14.09 -0.81 -42.41
C HIS A 153 -13.39 -1.94 -43.20
N ARG A 154 -12.29 -2.48 -42.66
CA ARG A 154 -11.39 -3.42 -43.37
C ARG A 154 -11.25 -4.76 -42.65
N GLY A 155 -11.89 -4.92 -41.48
CA GLY A 155 -11.86 -6.16 -40.70
C GLY A 155 -10.66 -6.26 -39.73
N PRO A 156 -10.55 -7.40 -39.03
CA PRO A 156 -9.65 -7.56 -37.89
C PRO A 156 -8.18 -7.39 -38.27
N VAL A 157 -7.40 -6.73 -37.40
CA VAL A 157 -5.95 -6.56 -37.58
C VAL A 157 -5.25 -7.91 -37.35
N PRO A 158 -4.55 -8.48 -38.36
CA PRO A 158 -3.87 -9.76 -38.21
C PRO A 158 -2.75 -9.70 -37.15
N PRO A 159 -2.41 -10.83 -36.50
CA PRO A 159 -1.30 -10.87 -35.56
C PRO A 159 0.00 -10.42 -36.24
N GLY A 160 0.82 -9.67 -35.49
CA GLY A 160 2.08 -9.13 -36.03
C GLY A 160 1.94 -7.88 -36.91
N HIS A 161 0.73 -7.41 -37.17
CA HIS A 161 0.47 -6.16 -37.91
C HIS A 161 0.06 -5.03 -36.98
N GLN A 162 0.18 -3.79 -37.47
CA GLN A 162 -0.22 -2.57 -36.79
C GLN A 162 -0.83 -1.60 -37.79
N VAL A 163 -1.81 -0.83 -37.33
CA VAL A 163 -2.37 0.27 -38.12
C VAL A 163 -1.47 1.50 -37.96
N GLY A 164 -1.06 2.08 -39.08
CA GLY A 164 -0.24 3.29 -39.20
C GLY A 164 -1.00 4.42 -39.88
N PHE A 165 -0.42 5.62 -39.85
CA PHE A 165 -0.92 6.81 -40.53
C PHE A 165 0.03 7.15 -41.66
N LEU A 166 -0.46 7.24 -42.90
CA LEU A 166 0.34 7.51 -44.09
C LEU A 166 0.97 8.92 -44.05
N ASN A 167 0.19 9.92 -43.64
CA ASN A 167 0.65 11.31 -43.53
C ASN A 167 1.48 11.60 -42.26
N GLY A 168 1.59 10.64 -41.34
CA GLY A 168 2.26 10.81 -40.04
C GLY A 168 1.48 11.65 -39.01
N ASP A 169 0.33 12.22 -39.37
CA ASP A 169 -0.54 12.93 -38.44
C ASP A 169 -1.50 11.97 -37.73
N LYS A 170 -1.44 11.96 -36.40
CA LYS A 170 -2.21 11.05 -35.54
C LYS A 170 -3.65 11.52 -35.29
N SER A 171 -3.97 12.78 -35.62
CA SER A 171 -5.34 13.29 -35.57
C SER A 171 -6.16 12.97 -36.81
N ASP A 172 -5.52 12.70 -37.95
CA ASP A 172 -6.21 12.43 -39.21
C ASP A 172 -6.71 10.96 -39.27
N LEU A 173 -7.97 10.81 -38.87
CA LEU A 173 -8.66 9.54 -38.67
C LEU A 173 -9.36 9.00 -39.94
N ARG A 174 -9.14 9.61 -41.11
CA ARG A 174 -9.72 9.13 -42.37
C ARG A 174 -9.22 7.72 -42.72
N ILE A 175 -10.11 6.83 -43.12
CA ILE A 175 -9.76 5.43 -43.47
C ILE A 175 -8.72 5.34 -44.58
N GLU A 176 -8.73 6.30 -45.51
CA GLU A 176 -7.76 6.42 -46.61
C GLU A 176 -6.33 6.71 -46.11
N ASN A 177 -6.20 7.42 -44.99
CA ASN A 177 -4.92 7.74 -44.36
C ASN A 177 -4.39 6.58 -43.50
N LEU A 178 -5.19 5.54 -43.27
CA LEU A 178 -4.79 4.38 -42.48
C LEU A 178 -4.21 3.29 -43.37
N GLU A 179 -3.07 2.76 -42.95
CA GLU A 179 -2.41 1.61 -43.58
C GLU A 179 -2.18 0.49 -42.56
N LEU A 180 -2.23 -0.76 -43.02
CA LEU A 180 -1.84 -1.92 -42.24
C LEU A 180 -0.40 -2.27 -42.58
N VAL A 181 0.49 -2.18 -41.60
CA VAL A 181 1.92 -2.41 -41.77
C VAL A 181 2.36 -3.53 -40.84
N SER A 182 3.19 -4.44 -41.34
CA SER A 182 3.79 -5.46 -40.47
C SER A 182 4.76 -4.81 -39.47
N LYS A 183 4.88 -5.37 -38.27
CA LYS A 183 5.87 -4.87 -37.28
C LYS A 183 7.30 -4.86 -37.85
N ALA A 184 7.64 -5.85 -38.68
CA ALA A 184 8.94 -5.95 -39.32
C ALA A 184 9.17 -4.81 -40.32
N GLU A 185 8.19 -4.51 -41.16
CA GLU A 185 8.27 -3.41 -42.11
C GLU A 185 8.31 -2.05 -41.41
N ARG A 186 7.46 -1.84 -40.40
CA ARG A 186 7.48 -0.61 -39.60
C ARG A 186 8.84 -0.38 -38.93
N MET A 187 9.47 -1.45 -38.42
CA MET A 187 10.82 -1.41 -37.86
C MET A 187 11.86 -1.08 -38.92
N ARG A 188 11.78 -1.69 -40.12
CA ARG A 188 12.66 -1.36 -41.25
C ARG A 188 12.53 0.11 -41.64
N ARG A 189 11.31 0.64 -41.81
CA ARG A 189 11.05 2.05 -42.15
C ARG A 189 11.66 3.03 -41.14
N ASN A 190 11.58 2.70 -39.84
CA ASN A 190 12.12 3.54 -38.75
C ASN A 190 13.57 3.24 -38.38
N SER A 191 14.26 2.34 -39.10
CA SER A 191 15.63 1.96 -38.76
C SER A 191 16.62 3.05 -39.15
N ILE A 192 17.52 3.37 -38.22
CA ILE A 192 18.65 4.28 -38.45
C ILE A 192 19.53 3.83 -39.64
N GLN A 193 19.48 2.54 -40.01
CA GLN A 193 20.27 2.01 -41.12
C GLN A 193 19.89 2.60 -42.47
N ASN A 194 18.67 3.11 -42.62
CA ASN A 194 18.22 3.72 -43.87
C ASN A 194 18.68 5.18 -44.04
N LEU A 195 19.26 5.78 -42.99
CA LEU A 195 19.67 7.19 -43.03
C LEU A 195 21.07 7.38 -43.67
N PRO A 196 21.31 8.52 -44.34
CA PRO A 196 22.64 8.94 -44.79
C PRO A 196 23.71 8.90 -43.68
N ALA A 197 24.96 8.62 -44.06
CA ALA A 197 26.09 8.53 -43.11
C ALA A 197 26.26 9.78 -42.22
N PRO A 198 26.11 11.03 -42.72
CA PRO A 198 26.19 12.21 -41.88
C PRO A 198 25.14 12.23 -40.75
N LEU A 199 23.90 11.84 -41.03
CA LEU A 199 22.82 11.80 -40.04
C LEU A 199 23.05 10.69 -39.00
N LYS A 200 23.53 9.52 -39.44
CA LYS A 200 23.93 8.44 -38.52
C LYS A 200 24.99 8.92 -37.51
N ARG A 201 25.98 9.71 -37.96
CA ARG A 201 27.02 10.27 -37.09
C ARG A 201 26.44 11.22 -36.04
N VAL A 202 25.60 12.15 -36.46
CA VAL A 202 24.95 13.14 -35.55
C VAL A 202 24.08 12.43 -34.51
N ILE A 203 23.27 11.45 -34.91
CA ILE A 203 22.41 10.69 -33.99
C ILE A 203 23.24 9.95 -32.94
N ARG A 204 24.33 9.28 -33.36
CA ARG A 204 25.23 8.56 -32.44
C ARG A 204 25.95 9.50 -31.47
N GLN A 205 26.43 10.65 -31.95
CA GLN A 205 27.06 11.68 -31.12
C GLN A 205 26.08 12.23 -30.08
N ARG A 206 24.86 12.60 -30.50
CA ARG A 206 23.79 13.04 -29.59
C ARG A 206 23.48 11.98 -28.53
N ALA A 207 23.35 10.72 -28.92
CA ALA A 207 23.09 9.62 -27.98
C ALA A 207 24.23 9.45 -26.96
N GLY A 208 25.49 9.59 -27.39
CA GLY A 208 26.65 9.61 -26.51
C GLY A 208 26.60 10.75 -25.48
N LEU A 209 26.32 11.97 -25.95
CA LEU A 209 26.19 13.15 -25.08
C LEU A 209 25.08 12.99 -24.04
N VAL A 210 23.89 12.53 -24.45
CA VAL A 210 22.76 12.30 -23.53
C VAL A 210 23.10 11.27 -22.46
N ARG A 211 23.78 10.17 -22.82
CA ARG A 211 24.24 9.16 -21.85
C ARG A 211 25.21 9.76 -20.84
N SER A 212 26.19 10.54 -21.30
CA SER A 212 27.16 11.21 -20.42
C SER A 212 26.49 12.20 -19.45
N ILE A 213 25.52 12.98 -19.93
CA ILE A 213 24.74 13.91 -19.10
C ILE A 213 23.96 13.14 -18.02
N ASN A 214 23.24 12.09 -18.40
CA ASN A 214 22.43 11.30 -17.46
C ASN A 214 23.30 10.58 -16.42
N HIS A 215 24.48 10.09 -16.81
CA HIS A 215 25.43 9.48 -15.88
C HIS A 215 25.92 10.48 -14.83
N ARG A 216 26.29 11.70 -15.25
CA ARG A 216 26.69 12.78 -14.32
C ARG A 216 25.54 13.18 -13.39
N ARG A 217 24.32 13.34 -13.92
CA ARG A 217 23.13 13.65 -13.11
C ARG A 217 22.85 12.58 -12.04
N ARG A 218 23.04 11.30 -12.37
CA ARG A 218 22.86 10.20 -11.40
C ARG A 218 23.92 10.23 -10.30
N LYS A 219 25.18 10.56 -10.63
CA LYS A 219 26.28 10.70 -9.65
C LYS A 219 26.15 11.93 -8.76
N ALA A 220 25.56 13.02 -9.26
CA ALA A 220 25.36 14.26 -8.52
C ALA A 220 24.14 14.25 -7.59
N LYS A 221 23.34 13.18 -7.60
CA LYS A 221 22.20 13.03 -6.71
C LYS A 221 22.71 12.43 -5.38
N PRO A 222 22.53 13.13 -4.23
CA PRO A 222 22.94 12.62 -2.93
C PRO A 222 22.18 11.35 -2.52
#